data_AF-A0A7X7VF73-F1
#
_entry.id   AF-A0A7X7VF73-F1
#
_cell.length_a   1.000
_cell.length_b   1.000
_cell.length_c   1.000
_cell.angle_alpha   90.00
_cell.angle_beta   90.00
_cell.angle_gamma   90.00
#
_symmetry.space_group_name_H-M   'P 1'
#
loop_
_entity.id
_entity.type
_entity.pdbx_description
1 polymer ?
#
loop_
_entity_poly.entity_id
_entity_poly.type
_entity_poly.pdbx_seq_one_letter_code
_entity_poly.pdbx_strand_id
1 'polypeptide(L)'
;MAGIVGIRRSRDSAVSWADSNGGLWLFGGNVFRSQGTTKLANDLWKYDIGTNEWTWVSGSDQAESENRAIGRLAASAGVPGARSHAVSWVNPDGGCWLFGGYLTKTRQITPDFNAFCVLYALELPLSRMIGELLKPNGSHAQGRLFLDLFLERFLREKNLARKGKNVIVELEYSIPNGGRIDILIDIDKKYCITIENKPYATDLEEQIHRYHGFMSRNYDEHNLFILYLSRDGSLPSEDSLPKEEREDLGDRFRVIKYSEIRDWCNSCALEASKAGAARLCTMIEEFSEFISREFCGVNTLKNKILGGAIEKNILEAFEMSQLWQKNKDQLETHWRETVNSLFNEELPRLVFERLKKDGVIANDWEWIKGRFDITTLHIEGVRFKKKAWRHFEIGLLSDRFKYEKGIRGFFPAIISKKKIRKEGYLANYYKQTGTVPLKNPFLQKPQTQWYADFPDECFMAWGYEQWKGIRPEGATVTYVADFLKKLIRACVDDIDQEEERLKGLG
;
A
#
# COMPACT_ATOMS: atom_id res chain seq x y z
N MET A 1 -30.23 -31.37 -5.59
CA MET A 1 -28.93 -30.68 -5.70
C MET A 1 -29.06 -29.62 -6.78
N ALA A 2 -29.39 -28.37 -6.40
CA ALA A 2 -29.39 -27.25 -7.33
C ALA A 2 -28.01 -26.60 -7.28
N GLY A 3 -27.38 -26.47 -8.44
CA GLY A 3 -26.02 -25.96 -8.59
C GLY A 3 -25.91 -24.51 -8.16
N ILE A 4 -25.02 -24.27 -7.20
CA ILE A 4 -24.54 -22.93 -6.84
C ILE A 4 -23.72 -22.42 -8.04
N VAL A 5 -24.24 -21.44 -8.76
CA VAL A 5 -23.46 -20.67 -9.73
C VAL A 5 -22.37 -19.93 -8.94
N GLY A 6 -21.11 -20.24 -9.24
CA GLY A 6 -19.93 -19.68 -8.57
C GLY A 6 -19.23 -20.69 -7.65
N ILE A 7 -18.58 -21.70 -8.24
CA ILE A 7 -17.68 -22.59 -7.47
C ILE A 7 -16.56 -21.73 -6.89
N ARG A 8 -16.68 -21.45 -5.59
CA ARG A 8 -15.62 -20.94 -4.72
C ARG A 8 -14.49 -21.95 -4.77
N ARG A 9 -13.35 -21.54 -5.32
CA ARG A 9 -12.14 -22.37 -5.26
C ARG A 9 -11.77 -22.59 -3.80
N SER A 10 -11.44 -23.83 -3.44
CA SER A 10 -10.95 -24.13 -2.11
C SER A 10 -9.76 -23.22 -1.79
N ARG A 11 -9.72 -22.72 -0.57
CA ARG A 11 -8.66 -21.84 -0.12
C ARG A 11 -8.29 -22.08 1.34
N ASP A 12 -7.02 -21.93 1.67
CA ASP A 12 -6.52 -21.88 3.03
C ASP A 12 -5.97 -20.47 3.35
N SER A 13 -5.87 -20.17 4.65
CA SER A 13 -5.20 -18.97 5.14
C SER A 13 -5.72 -17.65 4.57
N ALA A 14 -6.98 -17.62 4.16
CA ALA A 14 -7.69 -16.37 3.88
C ALA A 14 -7.99 -15.64 5.20
N VAL A 15 -8.16 -14.33 5.12
CA VAL A 15 -8.60 -13.54 6.27
C VAL A 15 -10.12 -13.37 6.19
N SER A 16 -10.77 -13.41 7.34
CA SER A 16 -12.21 -13.21 7.46
C SER A 16 -12.54 -12.35 8.66
N TRP A 17 -13.64 -11.62 8.54
CA TRP A 17 -14.21 -10.85 9.64
C TRP A 17 -15.73 -10.85 9.52
N ALA A 18 -16.41 -10.63 10.64
CA ALA A 18 -17.84 -10.35 10.65
C ALA A 18 -18.03 -8.83 10.75
N ASP A 19 -18.87 -8.26 9.89
CA ASP A 19 -19.36 -6.90 10.11
C ASP A 19 -20.42 -6.90 11.22
N SER A 20 -20.74 -5.70 11.74
CA SER A 20 -21.75 -5.51 12.79
C SER A 20 -23.16 -5.94 12.37
N ASN A 21 -23.38 -6.19 11.07
CA ASN A 21 -24.67 -6.59 10.50
C ASN A 21 -24.76 -8.10 10.24
N GLY A 22 -23.81 -8.89 10.73
CA GLY A 22 -23.76 -10.34 10.53
C GLY A 22 -23.32 -10.77 9.13
N GLY A 23 -22.83 -9.86 8.30
CA GLY A 23 -22.17 -10.19 7.04
C GLY A 23 -20.79 -10.79 7.31
N LEU A 24 -20.50 -11.95 6.72
CA LEU A 24 -19.19 -12.59 6.86
C LEU A 24 -18.34 -12.26 5.64
N TRP A 25 -17.19 -11.67 5.85
CA TRP A 25 -16.29 -11.26 4.78
C TRP A 25 -15.14 -12.26 4.63
N LEU A 26 -14.65 -12.40 3.40
CA LEU A 26 -13.53 -13.26 3.05
C LEU A 26 -12.63 -12.52 2.07
N PHE A 27 -11.36 -12.40 2.42
CA PHE A 27 -10.37 -11.76 1.57
C PHE A 27 -9.13 -12.65 1.38
N GLY A 28 -8.71 -12.76 0.12
CA GLY A 28 -7.46 -13.41 -0.27
C GLY A 28 -7.37 -14.88 0.13
N GLY A 29 -6.19 -15.30 0.58
CA GLY A 29 -5.84 -16.69 0.86
C GLY A 29 -5.13 -17.38 -0.28
N ASN A 30 -4.73 -18.61 0.01
CA ASN A 30 -4.08 -19.56 -0.87
C ASN A 30 -5.16 -20.35 -1.63
N VAL A 31 -5.36 -20.07 -2.91
CA VAL A 31 -6.42 -20.70 -3.72
C VAL A 31 -5.85 -21.89 -4.50
N PHE A 32 -6.42 -23.08 -4.29
CA PHE A 32 -6.02 -24.30 -5.00
C PHE A 32 -6.50 -24.31 -6.45
N ARG A 33 -5.64 -24.73 -7.38
CA ARG A 33 -5.98 -24.96 -8.80
C ARG A 33 -5.99 -26.45 -9.16
N SER A 34 -6.73 -26.79 -10.22
CA SER A 34 -6.55 -28.06 -10.93
C SER A 34 -5.07 -28.16 -11.36
N GLN A 35 -4.43 -29.29 -11.05
CA GLN A 35 -2.97 -29.56 -11.14
C GLN A 35 -2.12 -29.26 -9.88
N GLY A 36 -2.72 -29.07 -8.70
CA GLY A 36 -1.99 -29.12 -7.42
C GLY A 36 -1.15 -27.87 -7.12
N THR A 37 -1.27 -26.81 -7.92
CA THR A 37 -0.61 -25.53 -7.66
C THR A 37 -1.53 -24.59 -6.87
N THR A 38 -0.98 -23.93 -5.85
CA THR A 38 -1.67 -22.91 -5.05
C THR A 38 -1.23 -21.51 -5.46
N LYS A 39 -2.16 -20.54 -5.58
CA LYS A 39 -1.83 -19.12 -5.82
C LYS A 39 -2.53 -18.21 -4.82
N LEU A 40 -1.89 -17.10 -4.47
CA LEU A 40 -2.50 -16.07 -3.63
C LEU A 40 -3.56 -15.29 -4.41
N ALA A 41 -4.66 -14.99 -3.72
CA ALA A 41 -5.75 -14.17 -4.25
C ALA A 41 -5.84 -12.81 -3.55
N ASN A 42 -6.47 -11.84 -4.22
CA ASN A 42 -6.86 -10.54 -3.69
C ASN A 42 -8.37 -10.28 -3.89
N ASP A 43 -9.14 -11.33 -4.10
CA ASP A 43 -10.59 -11.26 -4.25
C ASP A 43 -11.23 -11.03 -2.88
N LEU A 44 -12.13 -10.05 -2.82
CA LEU A 44 -12.94 -9.73 -1.65
C LEU A 44 -14.35 -10.22 -1.88
N TRP A 45 -14.83 -11.03 -0.96
CA TRP A 45 -16.17 -11.61 -0.98
C TRP A 45 -16.92 -11.31 0.31
N LYS A 46 -18.23 -11.21 0.21
CA LYS A 46 -19.16 -11.12 1.33
C LYS A 46 -20.14 -12.29 1.28
N TYR A 47 -20.33 -12.97 2.40
CA TYR A 47 -21.38 -13.94 2.63
C TYR A 47 -22.49 -13.29 3.43
N ASP A 48 -23.71 -13.44 2.95
CA ASP A 48 -24.91 -13.00 3.61
C ASP A 48 -25.61 -14.20 4.24
N ILE A 49 -25.71 -14.21 5.58
CA ILE A 49 -26.31 -15.31 6.35
C ILE A 49 -27.82 -15.40 6.09
N GLY A 50 -28.48 -14.28 5.78
CA GLY A 50 -29.93 -14.23 5.55
C GLY A 50 -30.34 -14.86 4.23
N THR A 51 -29.52 -14.68 3.19
CA THR A 51 -29.77 -15.22 1.84
C THR A 51 -29.02 -16.53 1.57
N ASN A 52 -28.03 -16.87 2.39
CA ASN A 52 -27.10 -17.98 2.16
C ASN A 52 -26.30 -17.87 0.86
N GLU A 53 -26.00 -16.65 0.42
CA GLU A 53 -25.31 -16.36 -0.84
C GLU A 53 -23.97 -15.65 -0.64
N TRP A 54 -23.05 -15.86 -1.59
CA TRP A 54 -21.77 -15.14 -1.65
C TRP A 54 -21.79 -14.11 -2.78
N THR A 55 -21.34 -12.91 -2.47
CA THR A 55 -21.25 -11.79 -3.41
C THR A 55 -19.79 -11.40 -3.58
N TRP A 56 -19.34 -11.30 -4.84
CA TRP A 56 -18.04 -10.72 -5.16
C TRP A 56 -18.11 -9.20 -4.98
N VAL A 57 -17.18 -8.63 -4.22
CA VAL A 57 -17.19 -7.20 -3.87
C VAL A 57 -16.12 -6.43 -4.62
N SER A 58 -14.89 -6.96 -4.68
CA SER A 58 -13.77 -6.34 -5.39
C SER A 58 -12.60 -7.33 -5.57
N GLY A 59 -11.54 -6.91 -6.26
CA GLY A 59 -10.34 -7.73 -6.50
C GLY A 59 -10.24 -8.23 -7.94
N SER A 60 -9.53 -9.33 -8.17
CA SER A 60 -9.41 -9.95 -9.50
C SER A 60 -10.25 -11.23 -9.56
N ASP A 61 -11.08 -11.39 -10.59
CA ASP A 61 -11.77 -12.64 -10.94
C ASP A 61 -10.96 -13.50 -11.93
N GLN A 62 -10.03 -12.88 -12.66
CA GLN A 62 -9.17 -13.52 -13.65
C GLN A 62 -8.00 -14.24 -12.97
N ALA A 63 -7.85 -15.51 -13.30
CA ALA A 63 -6.76 -16.37 -12.86
C ALA A 63 -5.43 -16.10 -13.60
N GLU A 64 -5.36 -15.15 -14.54
CA GLU A 64 -4.23 -15.04 -15.47
C GLU A 64 -3.69 -13.63 -15.79
N SER A 65 -4.20 -12.54 -15.23
CA SER A 65 -3.42 -11.30 -15.33
C SER A 65 -2.46 -11.21 -14.15
N GLU A 66 -1.19 -11.02 -14.49
CA GLU A 66 -0.11 -10.55 -13.63
C GLU A 66 -0.44 -9.16 -13.06
N ASN A 67 -1.55 -8.99 -12.35
CA ASN A 67 -1.91 -7.74 -11.71
C ASN A 67 -1.11 -7.58 -10.41
N ARG A 68 0.15 -7.21 -10.65
CA ARG A 68 1.09 -6.25 -10.02
C ARG A 68 0.52 -5.31 -8.94
N ALA A 69 -0.32 -5.79 -8.04
CA ALA A 69 -0.68 -5.09 -6.81
C ALA A 69 0.35 -5.40 -5.71
N ILE A 70 1.58 -4.91 -5.90
CA ILE A 70 2.63 -4.90 -4.88
C ILE A 70 2.14 -4.00 -3.73
N GLY A 71 2.55 -4.31 -2.48
CA GLY A 71 2.21 -3.53 -1.30
C GLY A 71 2.19 -2.02 -1.51
N ARG A 72 1.23 -1.33 -0.89
CA ARG A 72 0.90 0.11 -1.01
C ARG A 72 0.68 0.66 -2.44
N LEU A 73 1.11 0.02 -3.52
CA LEU A 73 1.03 0.55 -4.89
C LEU A 73 -0.26 0.19 -5.63
N ALA A 74 -1.12 -0.69 -5.08
CA ALA A 74 -2.52 -0.81 -5.51
C ALA A 74 -3.45 0.23 -4.86
N ALA A 75 -2.89 1.19 -4.11
CA ALA A 75 -3.64 2.28 -3.52
C ALA A 75 -4.27 3.22 -4.57
N SER A 76 -3.84 3.18 -5.84
CA SER A 76 -4.50 3.98 -6.90
C SER A 76 -5.95 3.55 -7.17
N ALA A 77 -6.39 2.38 -6.68
CA ALA A 77 -7.79 1.92 -6.74
C ALA A 77 -8.37 1.49 -5.38
N GLY A 78 -7.63 1.65 -4.27
CA GLY A 78 -8.09 1.28 -2.93
C GLY A 78 -8.21 -0.24 -2.65
N VAL A 79 -7.63 -1.12 -3.49
CA VAL A 79 -7.72 -2.58 -3.32
C VAL A 79 -6.40 -3.17 -2.80
N PRO A 80 -6.36 -3.89 -1.66
CA PRO A 80 -5.13 -4.49 -1.16
C PRO A 80 -4.58 -5.59 -2.09
N GLY A 81 -3.25 -5.74 -2.14
CA GLY A 81 -2.58 -6.81 -2.91
C GLY A 81 -2.84 -8.22 -2.39
N ALA A 82 -2.64 -9.22 -3.26
CA ALA A 82 -2.93 -10.64 -3.02
C ALA A 82 -2.09 -11.24 -1.90
N ARG A 83 -2.74 -11.80 -0.88
CA ARG A 83 -2.08 -12.24 0.37
C ARG A 83 -2.80 -13.40 1.07
N SER A 84 -2.07 -14.12 1.92
CA SER A 84 -2.59 -15.12 2.86
C SER A 84 -2.05 -14.87 4.26
N HIS A 85 -2.61 -15.49 5.30
CA HIS A 85 -2.22 -15.32 6.71
C HIS A 85 -2.25 -13.86 7.20
N ALA A 86 -3.08 -13.02 6.57
CA ALA A 86 -3.32 -11.67 7.05
C ALA A 86 -4.23 -11.71 8.29
N VAL A 87 -4.13 -10.68 9.12
CA VAL A 87 -5.02 -10.49 10.27
C VAL A 87 -5.95 -9.32 9.98
N SER A 88 -7.17 -9.43 10.48
CA SER A 88 -8.17 -8.36 10.38
C SER A 88 -8.77 -8.05 11.75
N TRP A 89 -9.18 -6.80 11.92
CA TRP A 89 -10.06 -6.39 13.00
C TRP A 89 -11.05 -5.36 12.47
N VAL A 90 -12.19 -5.28 13.15
CA VAL A 90 -13.27 -4.35 12.80
C VAL A 90 -13.27 -3.25 13.83
N ASN A 91 -13.35 -2.01 13.37
CA ASN A 91 -13.50 -0.86 14.23
C ASN A 91 -14.96 -0.69 14.66
N PRO A 92 -15.23 0.04 15.77
CA PRO A 92 -16.59 0.36 16.20
C PRO A 92 -17.45 1.01 15.10
N ASP A 93 -16.84 1.72 14.17
CA ASP A 93 -17.50 2.39 13.04
C ASP A 93 -17.81 1.47 11.84
N GLY A 94 -17.60 0.15 11.99
CA GLY A 94 -17.87 -0.86 10.95
C GLY A 94 -16.79 -0.98 9.86
N GLY A 95 -15.76 -0.13 9.88
CA GLY A 95 -14.60 -0.24 9.00
C GLY A 95 -13.70 -1.44 9.36
N CYS A 96 -13.18 -2.14 8.36
CA CYS A 96 -12.23 -3.24 8.55
C CYS A 96 -10.79 -2.77 8.35
N TRP A 97 -9.92 -3.10 9.31
CA TRP A 97 -8.48 -3.02 9.14
C TRP A 97 -7.91 -4.37 8.73
N LEU A 98 -6.94 -4.31 7.83
CA LEU A 98 -6.20 -5.46 7.33
C LEU A 98 -4.71 -5.22 7.56
N PHE A 99 -4.05 -6.15 8.25
CA PHE A 99 -2.62 -6.05 8.55
C PHE A 99 -1.88 -7.35 8.23
N GLY A 100 -0.63 -7.20 7.78
CA GLY A 100 0.27 -8.32 7.53
C GLY A 100 -0.17 -9.27 6.41
N GLY A 101 0.25 -10.53 6.56
CA GLY A 101 0.07 -11.62 5.60
C GLY A 101 1.27 -11.87 4.68
N TYR A 102 1.39 -13.10 4.19
CA TYR A 102 2.32 -13.47 3.14
C TYR A 102 1.80 -12.99 1.79
N LEU A 103 2.62 -12.22 1.10
CA LEU A 103 2.36 -11.74 -0.26
C LEU A 103 3.10 -12.63 -1.25
N THR A 104 2.62 -12.70 -2.49
CA THR A 104 3.40 -13.35 -3.56
C THR A 104 4.64 -12.50 -3.76
N LYS A 105 5.82 -13.08 -3.53
CA LYS A 105 7.08 -12.48 -4.00
C LYS A 105 7.08 -12.57 -5.53
N THR A 106 6.37 -11.70 -6.22
CA THR A 106 6.78 -11.37 -7.59
C THR A 106 8.17 -10.74 -7.45
N ARG A 107 9.16 -11.24 -8.20
CA ARG A 107 10.48 -10.63 -8.28
C ARG A 107 10.28 -9.13 -8.49
N GLN A 108 10.55 -8.33 -7.45
CA GLN A 108 10.94 -6.94 -7.67
C GLN A 108 12.03 -6.98 -8.74
N ILE A 109 12.20 -5.92 -9.55
CA ILE A 109 13.52 -5.64 -10.13
C ILE A 109 14.47 -5.78 -8.94
N THR A 110 15.19 -6.89 -8.86
CA THR A 110 15.67 -7.43 -7.60
C THR A 110 16.65 -6.41 -7.07
N PRO A 111 16.28 -5.52 -6.12
CA PRO A 111 17.21 -4.50 -5.67
C PRO A 111 18.35 -5.15 -4.88
N ASP A 112 18.14 -6.42 -4.51
CA ASP A 112 19.10 -7.29 -3.87
C ASP A 112 19.94 -8.10 -4.90
N PHE A 113 19.62 -8.08 -6.20
CA PHE A 113 20.49 -8.68 -7.22
C PHE A 113 21.59 -7.70 -7.58
N ASN A 114 22.81 -8.21 -7.61
CA ASN A 114 23.98 -7.52 -8.09
C ASN A 114 24.93 -8.58 -8.66
N ALA A 115 25.54 -8.31 -9.82
CA ALA A 115 26.36 -9.30 -10.51
C ALA A 115 27.55 -9.78 -9.68
N PHE A 116 28.14 -8.92 -8.84
CA PHE A 116 29.28 -9.26 -7.99
C PHE A 116 28.92 -10.22 -6.85
N CYS A 117 27.64 -10.31 -6.45
CA CYS A 117 27.18 -11.33 -5.51
C CYS A 117 27.22 -12.74 -6.11
N VAL A 118 27.06 -12.87 -7.44
CA VAL A 118 27.07 -14.17 -8.13
C VAL A 118 28.50 -14.62 -8.46
N LEU A 119 29.41 -13.67 -8.64
CA LEU A 119 30.81 -13.94 -9.01
C LEU A 119 31.68 -14.42 -7.83
N TYR A 120 31.13 -14.62 -6.63
CA TYR A 120 31.87 -14.92 -5.40
C TYR A 120 33.06 -13.96 -5.23
N ALA A 121 32.76 -12.66 -5.06
CA ALA A 121 33.76 -11.62 -4.89
C ALA A 121 34.50 -11.73 -3.53
N LEU A 122 35.35 -12.75 -3.41
CA LEU A 122 36.32 -12.95 -2.35
C LEU A 122 37.49 -11.95 -2.51
N GLU A 123 38.47 -12.02 -1.61
CA GLU A 123 39.65 -11.16 -1.59
C GLU A 123 40.33 -10.97 -2.96
N LEU A 124 40.67 -12.08 -3.64
CA LEU A 124 41.36 -12.05 -4.92
C LEU A 124 40.56 -11.39 -6.06
N PRO A 125 39.29 -11.77 -6.34
CA PRO A 125 38.45 -11.06 -7.31
C PRO A 125 38.31 -9.56 -7.04
N LEU A 126 38.24 -9.14 -5.78
CA LEU A 126 38.17 -7.73 -5.41
C LEU A 126 39.48 -7.00 -5.75
N SER A 127 40.63 -7.60 -5.43
CA SER A 127 41.94 -7.06 -5.80
C SER A 127 42.11 -6.93 -7.31
N ARG A 128 41.65 -7.94 -8.07
CA ARG A 128 41.68 -7.90 -9.55
C ARG A 128 40.81 -6.79 -10.12
N MET A 129 39.61 -6.59 -9.58
CA MET A 129 38.69 -5.53 -10.00
C MET A 129 39.27 -4.14 -9.70
N ILE A 130 39.78 -3.93 -8.49
CA ILE A 130 40.42 -2.67 -8.09
C ILE A 130 41.66 -2.42 -8.95
N GLY A 131 42.54 -3.41 -9.10
CA GLY A 131 43.76 -3.26 -9.89
C GLY A 131 43.51 -3.09 -11.38
N GLU A 132 42.44 -3.67 -11.94
CA GLU A 132 42.05 -3.39 -13.33
C GLU A 132 41.66 -1.93 -13.52
N LEU A 133 40.93 -1.32 -12.59
CA LEU A 133 40.60 0.11 -12.64
C LEU A 133 41.84 1.00 -12.43
N LEU A 134 42.86 0.53 -11.72
CA LEU A 134 44.09 1.29 -11.47
C LEU A 134 45.08 1.26 -12.64
N LYS A 135 44.94 0.34 -13.60
CA LYS A 135 45.85 0.20 -14.74
C LYS A 135 45.62 1.31 -15.76
N PRO A 136 46.61 2.17 -16.08
CA PRO A 136 46.41 3.18 -17.11
C PRO A 136 46.16 2.62 -18.51
N ASN A 137 46.65 1.40 -18.77
CA ASN A 137 46.43 0.62 -20.00
C ASN A 137 45.41 -0.51 -19.80
N GLY A 138 44.55 -0.43 -18.77
CA GLY A 138 43.49 -1.40 -18.52
C GLY A 138 42.44 -1.42 -19.64
N SER A 139 41.65 -2.49 -19.68
CA SER A 139 40.58 -2.72 -20.66
C SER A 139 39.48 -1.66 -20.63
N HIS A 140 39.41 -0.87 -19.55
CA HIS A 140 38.48 0.25 -19.39
C HIS A 140 38.84 1.48 -20.26
N ALA A 141 40.05 1.54 -20.82
CA ALA A 141 40.50 2.58 -21.75
C ALA A 141 40.34 4.03 -21.24
N GLN A 142 40.46 4.26 -19.93
CA GLN A 142 40.35 5.60 -19.32
C GLN A 142 41.71 6.26 -19.07
N GLY A 143 42.80 5.68 -19.59
CA GLY A 143 44.14 6.15 -19.29
C GLY A 143 44.39 6.17 -17.78
N ARG A 144 45.10 7.20 -17.32
CA ARG A 144 45.43 7.39 -15.90
C ARG A 144 44.30 7.90 -15.01
N LEU A 145 43.13 8.22 -15.58
CA LEU A 145 42.06 8.94 -14.87
C LEU A 145 41.71 8.33 -13.51
N PHE A 146 41.45 7.02 -13.45
CA PHE A 146 41.04 6.33 -12.23
C PHE A 146 42.17 6.21 -11.20
N LEU A 147 43.40 5.97 -11.67
CA LEU A 147 44.60 6.00 -10.83
C LEU A 147 44.82 7.39 -10.23
N ASP A 148 44.66 8.45 -11.01
CA ASP A 148 44.88 9.82 -10.54
C ASP A 148 43.85 10.23 -9.48
N LEU A 149 42.58 9.80 -9.65
CA LEU A 149 41.54 9.93 -8.62
C LEU A 149 41.90 9.14 -7.35
N PHE A 150 42.46 7.93 -7.49
CA PHE A 150 42.87 7.09 -6.37
C PHE A 150 44.00 7.76 -5.57
N LEU A 151 45.08 8.17 -6.26
CA LEU A 151 46.24 8.82 -5.65
C LEU A 151 45.85 10.15 -4.98
N GLU A 152 44.97 10.93 -5.60
CA GLU A 152 44.46 12.17 -5.01
C GLU A 152 43.74 11.92 -3.68
N ARG A 153 42.88 10.91 -3.66
CA ARG A 153 42.06 10.61 -2.50
C ARG A 153 42.90 10.05 -1.35
N PHE A 154 43.77 9.09 -1.63
CA PHE A 154 44.39 8.27 -0.59
C PHE A 154 45.80 8.67 -0.21
N LEU A 155 46.58 9.27 -1.11
CA LEU A 155 47.95 9.68 -0.78
C LEU A 155 48.08 11.20 -0.58
N ARG A 156 47.12 12.01 -1.04
CA ARG A 156 47.10 13.49 -0.89
C ARG A 156 48.35 14.23 -1.41
N GLU A 157 49.33 13.52 -1.97
CA GLU A 157 50.54 14.09 -2.56
C GLU A 157 50.29 14.56 -3.99
N LYS A 158 49.85 15.81 -4.13
CA LYS A 158 49.39 16.38 -5.40
C LYS A 158 50.45 16.50 -6.51
N ASN A 159 51.74 16.22 -6.26
CA ASN A 159 52.81 16.60 -7.20
C ASN A 159 53.79 15.50 -7.65
N LEU A 160 53.99 14.41 -6.88
CA LEU A 160 55.12 13.50 -7.12
C LEU A 160 54.74 12.28 -7.98
N ALA A 161 53.62 11.61 -7.71
CA ALA A 161 53.11 10.49 -8.51
C ALA A 161 52.35 10.93 -9.79
N ARG A 162 51.87 12.18 -9.84
CA ARG A 162 51.13 12.72 -11.01
C ARG A 162 52.02 12.93 -12.24
N LYS A 163 53.32 13.13 -12.07
CA LYS A 163 54.27 13.36 -13.18
C LYS A 163 54.82 12.09 -13.81
N GLY A 164 54.56 10.93 -13.20
CA GLY A 164 55.12 9.68 -13.67
C GLY A 164 54.61 9.29 -15.05
N LYS A 165 55.50 8.89 -15.96
CA LYS A 165 55.11 8.57 -17.35
C LYS A 165 54.83 7.09 -17.52
N ASN A 166 55.61 6.24 -16.87
CA ASN A 166 55.53 4.80 -16.94
C ASN A 166 54.93 4.27 -15.64
N VAL A 167 53.72 3.73 -15.73
CA VAL A 167 53.04 3.11 -14.60
C VAL A 167 52.85 1.64 -14.91
N ILE A 168 53.29 0.79 -13.99
CA ILE A 168 53.10 -0.67 -14.04
C ILE A 168 52.24 -1.04 -12.84
N VAL A 169 51.14 -1.77 -13.10
CA VAL A 169 50.28 -2.32 -12.05
C VAL A 169 50.27 -3.84 -12.17
N GLU A 170 50.85 -4.50 -11.18
CA GLU A 170 50.93 -5.96 -11.11
C GLU A 170 49.98 -6.47 -10.02
N LEU A 171 49.26 -7.53 -10.35
CA LEU A 171 48.36 -8.21 -9.43
C LEU A 171 49.07 -9.46 -8.92
N GLU A 172 48.82 -9.82 -7.65
CA GLU A 172 49.32 -11.07 -7.09
C GLU A 172 50.86 -11.20 -7.22
N TYR A 173 51.58 -10.09 -7.02
CA TYR A 173 53.03 -9.99 -7.20
C TYR A 173 53.77 -10.78 -6.13
N SER A 174 54.47 -11.84 -6.53
CA SER A 174 55.22 -12.71 -5.63
C SER A 174 56.60 -12.13 -5.32
N ILE A 175 56.98 -12.07 -4.04
CA ILE A 175 58.30 -11.59 -3.62
C ILE A 175 59.28 -12.74 -3.33
N PRO A 176 60.60 -12.57 -3.56
CA PRO A 176 61.58 -13.67 -3.46
C PRO A 176 61.66 -14.39 -2.11
N ASN A 177 61.35 -13.71 -1.00
CA ASN A 177 61.45 -14.26 0.35
C ASN A 177 60.10 -14.80 0.89
N GLY A 178 59.15 -15.08 0.00
CA GLY A 178 57.81 -15.53 0.35
C GLY A 178 56.86 -14.38 0.68
N GLY A 179 55.61 -14.52 0.25
CA GLY A 179 54.60 -13.47 0.30
C GLY A 179 54.15 -13.05 -1.09
N ARG A 180 52.93 -12.53 -1.18
CA ARG A 180 52.28 -12.17 -2.43
C ARG A 180 51.48 -10.88 -2.24
N ILE A 181 52.00 -9.79 -2.77
CA ILE A 181 51.36 -8.48 -2.73
C ILE A 181 50.14 -8.52 -3.65
N ASP A 182 48.96 -8.17 -3.15
CA ASP A 182 47.74 -8.24 -3.95
C ASP A 182 47.75 -7.29 -5.14
N ILE A 183 48.18 -6.04 -4.93
CA ILE A 183 48.37 -5.06 -5.99
C ILE A 183 49.67 -4.28 -5.73
N LEU A 184 50.57 -4.30 -6.70
CA LEU A 184 51.79 -3.51 -6.73
C LEU A 184 51.65 -2.44 -7.82
N ILE A 185 51.87 -1.18 -7.48
CA ILE A 185 51.95 -0.08 -8.43
C ILE A 185 53.37 0.48 -8.39
N ASP A 186 54.04 0.40 -9.54
CA ASP A 186 55.34 1.00 -9.78
C ASP A 186 55.17 2.19 -10.72
N ILE A 187 55.68 3.35 -10.31
CA ILE A 187 55.68 4.57 -11.11
C ILE A 187 57.14 4.97 -11.35
N ASP A 188 57.55 4.89 -12.63
CA ASP A 188 58.88 5.25 -13.14
C ASP A 188 60.07 4.56 -12.44
N LYS A 189 59.86 3.38 -11.81
CA LYS A 189 60.86 2.71 -10.95
C LYS A 189 61.30 3.59 -9.77
N LYS A 190 60.51 4.60 -9.43
CA LYS A 190 60.82 5.60 -8.42
C LYS A 190 59.88 5.53 -7.24
N TYR A 191 58.57 5.45 -7.48
CA TYR A 191 57.56 5.31 -6.44
C TYR A 191 56.98 3.91 -6.48
N CYS A 192 56.84 3.31 -5.31
CA CYS A 192 56.30 1.98 -5.15
C CYS A 192 55.14 2.04 -4.15
N ILE A 193 53.95 1.67 -4.61
CA ILE A 193 52.74 1.62 -3.80
C ILE A 193 52.30 0.17 -3.74
N THR A 194 52.21 -0.40 -2.54
CA THR A 194 51.64 -1.72 -2.32
C THR A 194 50.24 -1.58 -1.75
N ILE A 195 49.35 -2.46 -2.20
CA ILE A 195 47.99 -2.56 -1.67
C ILE A 195 47.80 -4.01 -1.23
N GLU A 196 47.58 -4.21 0.07
CA GLU A 196 47.16 -5.49 0.63
C GLU A 196 45.66 -5.39 0.95
N ASN A 197 44.87 -6.33 0.42
CA ASN A 197 43.43 -6.29 0.49
C ASN A 197 42.92 -7.31 1.51
N LYS A 198 42.35 -6.87 2.64
CA LYS A 198 41.79 -7.74 3.68
C LYS A 198 40.31 -7.41 3.95
N PRO A 199 39.39 -7.74 3.03
CA PRO A 199 37.96 -7.45 3.17
C PRO A 199 37.27 -8.25 4.28
N TYR A 200 37.81 -9.42 4.66
CA TYR A 200 37.16 -10.36 5.58
C TYR A 200 38.00 -10.74 6.82
N ALA A 201 39.27 -10.30 6.92
CA ALA A 201 40.29 -10.71 7.91
C ALA A 201 40.66 -12.21 7.82
N THR A 202 41.82 -12.75 8.20
CA THR A 202 42.88 -12.40 9.17
C THR A 202 44.24 -12.25 8.45
N ASP A 203 45.20 -11.57 9.08
CA ASP A 203 46.55 -11.41 8.53
C ASP A 203 47.40 -12.69 8.60
N LEU A 204 48.35 -12.80 7.67
CA LEU A 204 49.46 -13.75 7.81
C LEU A 204 50.59 -13.10 8.63
N GLU A 205 51.33 -13.93 9.36
CA GLU A 205 52.50 -13.50 10.15
C GLU A 205 53.53 -12.78 9.28
N GLU A 206 54.04 -11.64 9.77
CA GLU A 206 55.02 -10.73 9.17
C GLU A 206 54.72 -10.30 7.72
N GLN A 207 53.46 -10.35 7.29
CA GLN A 207 53.14 -10.17 5.88
C GLN A 207 53.52 -8.78 5.38
N ILE A 208 53.10 -7.73 6.09
CA ILE A 208 53.38 -6.35 5.69
C ILE A 208 54.85 -6.00 5.97
N HIS A 209 55.42 -6.51 7.07
CA HIS A 209 56.86 -6.39 7.36
C HIS A 209 57.73 -6.88 6.18
N ARG A 210 57.42 -8.06 5.62
CA ARG A 210 58.13 -8.59 4.44
C ARG A 210 58.00 -7.68 3.21
N TYR A 211 56.84 -7.06 3.01
CA TYR A 211 56.64 -6.15 1.89
C TYR A 211 57.45 -4.87 2.05
N HIS A 212 57.44 -4.28 3.24
CA HIS A 212 58.28 -3.13 3.55
C HIS A 212 59.77 -3.46 3.32
N GLY A 213 60.26 -4.58 3.86
CA GLY A 213 61.64 -5.01 3.65
C GLY A 213 62.01 -5.29 2.18
N PHE A 214 61.07 -5.78 1.35
CA PHE A 214 61.27 -5.90 -0.09
C PHE A 214 61.34 -4.54 -0.77
N MET A 215 60.42 -3.64 -0.44
CA MET A 215 60.33 -2.29 -1.03
C MET A 215 61.58 -1.46 -0.73
N SER A 216 62.04 -1.44 0.53
CA SER A 216 63.20 -0.65 0.97
C SER A 216 64.54 -1.13 0.39
N ARG A 217 64.61 -2.34 -0.16
CA ARG A 217 65.79 -2.83 -0.89
C ARG A 217 65.82 -2.39 -2.35
N ASN A 218 64.67 -2.04 -2.93
CA ASN A 218 64.51 -1.81 -4.37
C ASN A 218 64.20 -0.35 -4.73
N TYR A 219 63.75 0.46 -3.77
CA TYR A 219 63.36 1.85 -3.98
C TYR A 219 63.83 2.73 -2.81
N ASP A 220 63.84 4.05 -3.03
CA ASP A 220 64.10 5.04 -1.98
C ASP A 220 62.96 5.02 -0.95
N GLU A 221 63.34 4.97 0.33
CA GLU A 221 62.42 4.83 1.45
C GLU A 221 61.32 5.92 1.49
N HIS A 222 61.62 7.14 1.03
CA HIS A 222 60.66 8.25 1.04
C HIS A 222 59.61 8.14 -0.07
N ASN A 223 59.79 7.23 -1.03
CA ASN A 223 58.89 7.04 -2.18
C ASN A 223 58.07 5.75 -2.08
N LEU A 224 58.05 5.14 -0.90
CA LEU A 224 57.34 3.90 -0.60
C LEU A 224 56.01 4.21 0.08
N PHE A 225 54.93 3.57 -0.36
CA PHE A 225 53.63 3.68 0.27
C PHE A 225 52.99 2.30 0.43
N ILE A 226 52.43 2.03 1.60
CA ILE A 226 51.76 0.77 1.91
C ILE A 226 50.31 1.10 2.26
N LEU A 227 49.38 0.60 1.45
CA LEU A 227 47.95 0.76 1.62
C LEU A 227 47.34 -0.55 2.07
N TYR A 228 46.67 -0.52 3.22
CA TYR A 228 46.00 -1.68 3.80
C TYR A 228 44.48 -1.49 3.68
N LEU A 229 43.83 -2.24 2.80
CA LEU A 229 42.38 -2.16 2.61
C LEU A 229 41.70 -3.07 3.61
N SER A 230 40.91 -2.51 4.52
CA SER A 230 40.17 -3.27 5.51
C SER A 230 38.69 -2.95 5.48
N ARG A 231 37.88 -3.89 5.99
CA ARG A 231 36.41 -3.80 5.99
C ARG A 231 35.89 -2.49 6.57
N ASP A 232 36.36 -2.14 7.77
CA ASP A 232 35.84 -1.07 8.61
C ASP A 232 36.92 -0.06 9.07
N GLY A 233 38.16 -0.26 8.62
CA GLY A 233 39.33 0.52 9.03
C GLY A 233 40.10 -0.08 10.18
N SER A 234 39.89 -1.36 10.48
CA SER A 234 40.78 -2.13 11.34
C SER A 234 42.22 -2.08 10.82
N LEU A 235 43.15 -1.98 11.77
CA LEU A 235 44.58 -2.06 11.53
C LEU A 235 44.97 -3.52 11.26
N PRO A 236 46.08 -3.78 10.55
CA PRO A 236 46.67 -5.12 10.52
C PRO A 236 47.07 -5.57 11.93
N SER A 237 47.17 -6.89 12.14
CA SER A 237 47.69 -7.45 13.38
C SER A 237 49.13 -6.98 13.67
N GLU A 238 49.52 -6.93 14.95
CA GLU A 238 50.91 -6.60 15.33
C GLU A 238 51.90 -7.65 14.85
N ASP A 239 51.46 -8.90 14.65
CA ASP A 239 52.26 -9.97 14.05
C ASP A 239 52.55 -9.70 12.56
N SER A 240 51.65 -9.00 11.84
CA SER A 240 51.79 -8.68 10.42
C SER A 240 52.61 -7.41 10.18
N LEU A 241 52.36 -6.38 11.00
CA LEU A 241 53.10 -5.12 11.03
C LEU A 241 53.29 -4.67 12.49
N PRO A 242 54.50 -4.85 13.06
CA PRO A 242 54.81 -4.39 14.41
C PRO A 242 54.51 -2.91 14.60
N LYS A 243 54.05 -2.54 15.80
CA LYS A 243 53.62 -1.17 16.11
C LYS A 243 54.72 -0.13 15.86
N GLU A 244 55.96 -0.43 16.26
CA GLU A 244 57.11 0.47 16.09
C GLU A 244 57.39 0.76 14.61
N GLU A 245 57.36 -0.27 13.76
CA GLU A 245 57.54 -0.13 12.32
C GLU A 245 56.39 0.62 11.66
N ARG A 246 55.16 0.40 12.12
CA ARG A 246 54.00 1.17 11.66
C ARG A 246 54.13 2.66 12.01
N GLU A 247 54.65 2.99 13.18
CA GLU A 247 54.89 4.36 13.61
C GLU A 247 56.01 5.02 12.79
N ASP A 248 57.07 4.28 12.46
CA ASP A 248 58.16 4.74 11.58
C ASP A 248 57.71 4.99 10.13
N LEU A 249 56.80 4.16 9.61
CA LEU A 249 56.20 4.39 8.30
C LEU A 249 55.41 5.71 8.23
N GLY A 250 54.77 6.12 9.34
CA GLY A 250 54.04 7.38 9.44
C GLY A 250 53.01 7.56 8.30
N ASP A 251 53.09 8.67 7.57
CA ASP A 251 52.18 8.99 6.46
C ASP A 251 52.29 8.04 5.25
N ARG A 252 53.35 7.23 5.16
CA ARG A 252 53.58 6.24 4.10
C ARG A 252 52.72 5.00 4.28
N PHE A 253 52.24 4.71 5.49
CA PHE A 253 51.29 3.63 5.75
C PHE A 253 49.87 4.18 5.93
N ARG A 254 48.89 3.63 5.21
CA ARG A 254 47.49 4.03 5.37
C ARG A 254 46.54 2.86 5.35
N VAL A 255 45.62 2.87 6.30
CA VAL A 255 44.44 2.00 6.27
C VAL A 255 43.34 2.67 5.46
N ILE A 256 42.76 1.95 4.52
CA ILE A 256 41.64 2.42 3.68
C ILE A 256 40.42 1.56 3.98
N LYS A 257 39.30 2.21 4.33
CA LYS A 257 38.03 1.51 4.53
C LYS A 257 37.40 1.17 3.19
N TYR A 258 36.68 0.05 3.12
CA TYR A 258 35.89 -0.27 1.93
C TYR A 258 34.82 0.80 1.60
N SER A 259 34.31 1.52 2.60
CA SER A 259 33.44 2.68 2.37
C SER A 259 34.13 3.81 1.60
N GLU A 260 35.45 3.96 1.72
CA GLU A 260 36.22 4.95 0.97
C GLU A 260 36.57 4.46 -0.45
N ILE A 261 36.78 3.15 -0.63
CA ILE A 261 36.89 2.54 -1.96
C ILE A 261 35.59 2.73 -2.75
N ARG A 262 34.42 2.51 -2.12
CA ARG A 262 33.12 2.83 -2.71
C ARG A 262 33.06 4.28 -3.21
N ASP A 263 33.49 5.23 -2.40
CA ASP A 263 33.45 6.65 -2.78
C ASP A 263 34.42 6.97 -3.93
N TRP A 264 35.58 6.30 -3.97
CA TRP A 264 36.48 6.36 -5.13
C TRP A 264 35.82 5.77 -6.38
N CYS A 265 35.15 4.62 -6.28
CA CYS A 265 34.37 4.02 -7.38
C CYS A 265 33.28 4.98 -7.87
N ASN A 266 32.55 5.65 -6.97
CA ASN A 266 31.55 6.66 -7.34
C ASN A 266 32.16 7.81 -8.13
N SER A 267 33.36 8.25 -7.76
CA SER A 267 34.10 9.29 -8.49
C SER A 267 34.52 8.79 -9.89
N CYS A 268 34.98 7.54 -9.99
CA CYS A 268 35.32 6.91 -11.26
C CYS A 268 34.09 6.75 -12.18
N ALA A 269 32.95 6.32 -11.63
CA ALA A 269 31.69 6.22 -12.37
C ALA A 269 31.25 7.58 -12.92
N LEU A 270 31.33 8.64 -12.11
CA LEU A 270 31.01 10.00 -12.53
C LEU A 270 31.87 10.45 -13.72
N GLU A 271 33.19 10.26 -13.66
CA GLU A 271 34.07 10.64 -14.77
C GLU A 271 33.87 9.75 -16.00
N ALA A 272 33.63 8.44 -15.84
CA ALA A 272 33.28 7.54 -16.93
C ALA A 272 31.99 7.96 -17.63
N SER A 273 30.99 8.42 -16.87
CA SER A 273 29.75 8.98 -17.38
C SER A 273 29.99 10.24 -18.23
N LYS A 274 30.80 11.18 -17.72
CA LYS A 274 31.20 12.40 -18.47
C LYS A 274 31.94 12.06 -19.77
N ALA A 275 32.72 11.00 -19.79
CA ALA A 275 33.41 10.50 -20.97
C ALA A 275 32.51 9.71 -21.95
N GLY A 276 31.20 9.55 -21.64
CA GLY A 276 30.26 8.79 -22.47
C GLY A 276 30.43 7.27 -22.40
N ALA A 277 31.23 6.75 -21.46
CA ALA A 277 31.50 5.32 -21.30
C ALA A 277 30.40 4.62 -20.50
N ALA A 278 29.17 4.61 -21.03
CA ALA A 278 27.96 4.17 -20.31
C ALA A 278 28.08 2.77 -19.69
N ARG A 279 28.57 1.77 -20.46
CA ARG A 279 28.76 0.40 -19.97
C ARG A 279 29.74 0.32 -18.79
N LEU A 280 30.82 1.10 -18.85
CA LEU A 280 31.83 1.15 -17.80
C LEU A 280 31.27 1.84 -16.56
N CYS A 281 30.58 2.97 -16.73
CA CYS A 281 29.88 3.67 -15.65
C CYS A 281 28.96 2.73 -14.89
N THR A 282 28.04 2.04 -15.59
CA THR A 282 27.10 1.10 -14.97
C THR A 282 27.82 -0.03 -14.23
N MET A 283 28.90 -0.57 -14.79
CA MET A 283 29.67 -1.63 -14.13
C MET A 283 30.33 -1.15 -12.84
N ILE A 284 30.89 0.07 -12.83
CA ILE A 284 31.50 0.66 -11.63
C ILE A 284 30.43 1.02 -10.59
N GLU A 285 29.25 1.51 -11.01
CA GLU A 285 28.11 1.75 -10.13
C GLU A 285 27.62 0.45 -9.47
N GLU A 286 27.51 -0.64 -10.23
CA GLU A 286 27.17 -1.96 -9.69
C GLU A 286 28.24 -2.45 -8.70
N PHE A 287 29.52 -2.21 -8.98
CA PHE A 287 30.59 -2.57 -8.04
C PHE A 287 30.53 -1.74 -6.76
N SER A 288 30.24 -0.45 -6.87
CA SER A 288 30.04 0.45 -5.74
C SER A 288 28.82 0.06 -4.90
N GLU A 289 27.72 -0.36 -5.54
CA GLU A 289 26.53 -0.86 -4.86
C GLU A 289 26.82 -2.19 -4.13
N PHE A 290 27.61 -3.08 -4.74
CA PHE A 290 28.08 -4.29 -4.07
C PHE A 290 28.85 -3.95 -2.79
N ILE A 291 29.81 -3.03 -2.86
CA ILE A 291 30.60 -2.60 -1.69
C ILE A 291 29.69 -1.99 -0.62
N SER A 292 28.75 -1.12 -1.03
CA SER A 292 27.79 -0.48 -0.13
C SER A 292 26.99 -1.50 0.66
N ARG A 293 26.56 -2.58 0.01
CA ARG A 293 25.76 -3.62 0.63
C ARG A 293 26.59 -4.52 1.52
N GLU A 294 27.69 -5.04 0.99
CA GLU A 294 28.51 -6.05 1.67
C GLU A 294 29.26 -5.48 2.87
N PHE A 295 29.82 -4.28 2.75
CA PHE A 295 30.71 -3.71 3.77
C PHE A 295 30.10 -2.54 4.52
N CYS A 296 29.14 -1.81 3.94
CA CYS A 296 28.49 -0.67 4.63
C CYS A 296 27.08 -0.98 5.14
N GLY A 297 26.46 -2.12 4.78
CA GLY A 297 25.09 -2.46 5.16
C GLY A 297 24.02 -1.56 4.53
N VAL A 298 24.33 -0.87 3.43
CA VAL A 298 23.42 0.06 2.75
C VAL A 298 23.06 -0.48 1.36
N ASN A 299 21.76 -0.52 1.05
CA ASN A 299 21.26 -0.80 -0.31
C ASN A 299 20.70 0.50 -0.91
N THR A 300 21.50 1.20 -1.70
CA THR A 300 21.15 2.54 -2.20
C THR A 300 20.04 2.47 -3.25
N LEU A 301 20.05 1.42 -4.07
CA LEU A 301 19.04 1.19 -5.10
C LEU A 301 17.65 0.98 -4.47
N LYS A 302 17.57 0.14 -3.43
CA LYS A 302 16.35 -0.08 -2.65
C LYS A 302 15.85 1.21 -2.01
N ASN A 303 16.75 2.00 -1.43
CA ASN A 303 16.40 3.28 -0.80
C ASN A 303 15.87 4.29 -1.83
N LYS A 304 16.46 4.38 -3.02
CA LYS A 304 16.01 5.27 -4.10
C LYS A 304 14.61 4.88 -4.61
N ILE A 305 14.39 3.58 -4.81
CA ILE A 305 13.07 3.05 -5.21
C ILE A 305 12.02 3.34 -4.13
N LEU A 306 12.36 3.15 -2.85
CA LEU A 306 11.46 3.41 -1.74
C LEU A 306 11.17 4.91 -1.58
N GLY A 307 12.20 5.76 -1.70
CA GLY A 307 12.10 7.21 -1.58
C GLY A 307 11.19 7.84 -2.63
N GLY A 308 11.37 7.48 -3.92
CA GLY A 308 10.49 7.98 -4.99
C GLY A 308 9.02 7.56 -4.84
N ALA A 309 8.77 6.37 -4.28
CA ALA A 309 7.42 5.93 -3.97
C ALA A 309 6.79 6.68 -2.78
N ILE A 310 7.59 7.08 -1.79
CA ILE A 310 7.11 7.87 -0.64
C ILE A 310 6.79 9.30 -1.08
N GLU A 311 7.67 9.93 -1.85
CA GLU A 311 7.51 11.31 -2.31
C GLU A 311 6.24 11.50 -3.16
N LYS A 312 5.99 10.59 -4.10
CA LYS A 312 4.78 10.61 -4.94
C LYS A 312 3.50 10.57 -4.11
N ASN A 313 3.43 9.70 -3.10
CA ASN A 313 2.23 9.56 -2.27
C ASN A 313 1.98 10.80 -1.37
N ILE A 314 3.04 11.48 -0.94
CA ILE A 314 2.92 12.71 -0.14
C ILE A 314 2.42 13.88 -1.00
N LEU A 315 2.94 14.01 -2.22
CA LEU A 315 2.52 15.06 -3.15
C LEU A 315 1.05 14.90 -3.54
N GLU A 316 0.61 13.69 -3.90
CA GLU A 316 -0.80 13.42 -4.23
C GLU A 316 -1.74 13.75 -3.04
N ALA A 317 -1.37 13.35 -1.82
CA ALA A 317 -2.16 13.67 -0.62
C ALA A 317 -2.19 15.18 -0.32
N PHE A 318 -1.09 15.89 -0.55
CA PHE A 318 -1.01 17.34 -0.36
C PHE A 318 -1.84 18.10 -1.41
N GLU A 319 -1.77 17.71 -2.68
CA GLU A 319 -2.57 18.29 -3.77
C GLU A 319 -4.07 18.12 -3.51
N MET A 320 -4.49 16.93 -3.07
CA MET A 320 -5.89 16.67 -2.67
C MET A 320 -6.34 17.57 -1.51
N SER A 321 -5.48 17.79 -0.52
CA SER A 321 -5.76 18.71 0.60
C SER A 321 -5.91 20.16 0.14
N GLN A 322 -5.04 20.63 -0.76
CA GLN A 322 -5.11 21.98 -1.33
C GLN A 322 -6.39 22.19 -2.15
N LEU A 323 -6.75 21.21 -2.99
CA LEU A 323 -7.99 21.23 -3.77
C LEU A 323 -9.23 21.29 -2.87
N TRP A 324 -9.23 20.50 -1.78
CA TRP A 324 -10.30 20.52 -0.80
C TRP A 324 -10.42 21.88 -0.11
N GLN A 325 -9.31 22.48 0.33
CA GLN A 325 -9.32 23.79 0.98
C GLN A 325 -9.80 24.91 0.05
N LYS A 326 -9.34 24.90 -1.21
CA LYS A 326 -9.69 25.92 -2.20
C LYS A 326 -11.16 25.88 -2.62
N ASN A 327 -11.74 24.68 -2.71
CA ASN A 327 -13.07 24.47 -3.28
C ASN A 327 -14.09 23.96 -2.26
N LYS A 328 -13.79 24.07 -0.95
CA LYS A 328 -14.57 23.45 0.13
C LYS A 328 -16.06 23.73 0.01
N ASP A 329 -16.43 25.00 -0.13
CA ASP A 329 -17.84 25.40 -0.16
C ASP A 329 -18.57 24.87 -1.40
N GLN A 330 -17.90 24.84 -2.56
CA GLN A 330 -18.47 24.29 -3.80
C GLN A 330 -18.68 22.77 -3.70
N LEU A 331 -17.69 22.06 -3.15
CA LEU A 331 -17.78 20.61 -2.94
C LEU A 331 -18.84 20.24 -1.90
N GLU A 332 -18.94 21.00 -0.81
CA GLU A 332 -19.98 20.83 0.20
C GLU A 332 -21.38 21.08 -0.39
N THR A 333 -21.56 22.15 -1.17
CA THR A 333 -22.82 22.43 -1.86
C THR A 333 -23.19 21.30 -2.82
N HIS A 334 -22.26 20.87 -3.67
CA HIS A 334 -22.50 19.79 -4.61
C HIS A 334 -22.88 18.48 -3.90
N TRP A 335 -22.20 18.15 -2.80
CA TRP A 335 -22.54 16.98 -1.99
C TRP A 335 -23.95 17.09 -1.39
N ARG A 336 -24.32 18.25 -0.81
CA ARG A 336 -25.66 18.48 -0.24
C ARG A 336 -26.76 18.35 -1.30
N GLU A 337 -26.55 18.95 -2.48
CA GLU A 337 -27.47 18.86 -3.61
C GLU A 337 -27.64 17.42 -4.09
N THR A 338 -26.53 16.69 -4.19
CA THR A 338 -26.52 15.27 -4.60
C THR A 338 -27.32 14.42 -3.61
N VAL A 339 -27.04 14.54 -2.31
CA VAL A 339 -27.75 13.77 -1.27
C VAL A 339 -29.25 14.12 -1.24
N ASN A 340 -29.58 15.40 -1.34
CA ASN A 340 -30.97 15.84 -1.39
C ASN A 340 -31.70 15.30 -2.63
N SER A 341 -31.05 15.27 -3.80
CA SER A 341 -31.61 14.67 -5.02
C SER A 341 -31.81 13.16 -4.88
N LEU A 342 -30.78 12.46 -4.39
CA LEU A 342 -30.83 11.01 -4.18
C LEU A 342 -32.02 10.62 -3.29
N PHE A 343 -32.24 11.36 -2.20
CA PHE A 343 -33.31 11.01 -1.25
C PHE A 343 -34.70 11.47 -1.71
N ASN A 344 -34.84 12.67 -2.29
CA ASN A 344 -36.16 13.21 -2.64
C ASN A 344 -36.70 12.69 -3.99
N GLU A 345 -35.84 12.21 -4.87
CA GLU A 345 -36.19 11.86 -6.25
C GLU A 345 -35.82 10.43 -6.59
N GLU A 346 -34.52 10.07 -6.52
CA GLU A 346 -34.06 8.76 -7.00
C GLU A 346 -34.53 7.60 -6.11
N LEU A 347 -34.38 7.71 -4.80
CA LEU A 347 -34.83 6.69 -3.85
C LEU A 347 -36.33 6.38 -3.99
N PRO A 348 -37.26 7.36 -3.91
CA PRO A 348 -38.69 7.10 -4.09
C PRO A 348 -39.00 6.42 -5.41
N ARG A 349 -38.40 6.92 -6.50
CA ARG A 349 -38.64 6.42 -7.85
C ARG A 349 -38.23 4.95 -7.95
N LEU A 350 -36.99 4.64 -7.56
CA LEU A 350 -36.43 3.28 -7.65
C LEU A 350 -37.17 2.29 -6.74
N VAL A 351 -37.53 2.71 -5.53
CA VAL A 351 -38.33 1.91 -4.60
C VAL A 351 -39.74 1.66 -5.14
N PHE A 352 -40.39 2.69 -5.69
CA PHE A 352 -41.73 2.57 -6.28
C PHE A 352 -41.73 1.62 -7.49
N GLU A 353 -40.75 1.77 -8.39
CA GLU A 353 -40.55 0.89 -9.54
C GLU A 353 -40.36 -0.56 -9.08
N ARG A 354 -39.55 -0.77 -8.04
CA ARG A 354 -39.32 -2.10 -7.47
C ARG A 354 -40.58 -2.71 -6.86
N LEU A 355 -41.29 -1.96 -6.01
CA LEU A 355 -42.55 -2.42 -5.40
C LEU A 355 -43.59 -2.80 -6.46
N LYS A 356 -43.65 -2.04 -7.56
CA LYS A 356 -44.54 -2.33 -8.69
C LYS A 356 -44.10 -3.58 -9.45
N LYS A 357 -42.80 -3.73 -9.73
CA LYS A 357 -42.22 -4.94 -10.34
C LYS A 357 -42.49 -6.19 -9.51
N ASP A 358 -42.43 -6.07 -8.18
CA ASP A 358 -42.66 -7.16 -7.24
C ASP A 358 -44.16 -7.47 -7.00
N GLY A 359 -45.07 -6.78 -7.69
CA GLY A 359 -46.53 -6.98 -7.58
C GLY A 359 -47.12 -6.57 -6.24
N VAL A 360 -46.41 -5.73 -5.48
CA VAL A 360 -46.83 -5.27 -4.14
C VAL A 360 -47.81 -4.10 -4.24
N ILE A 361 -47.59 -3.23 -5.22
CA ILE A 361 -48.43 -2.07 -5.51
C ILE A 361 -48.85 -2.09 -6.98
N ALA A 362 -49.99 -1.47 -7.29
CA ALA A 362 -50.54 -1.37 -8.64
C ALA A 362 -50.64 0.10 -9.10
N ASN A 363 -51.25 0.33 -10.26
CA ASN A 363 -51.34 1.66 -10.90
C ASN A 363 -52.23 2.67 -10.13
N ASP A 364 -52.98 2.18 -9.13
CA ASP A 364 -53.75 2.98 -8.20
C ASP A 364 -52.89 3.58 -7.08
N TRP A 365 -51.60 3.26 -7.00
CA TRP A 365 -50.65 3.90 -6.09
C TRP A 365 -49.96 5.10 -6.72
N GLU A 366 -49.56 6.03 -5.86
CA GLU A 366 -48.68 7.14 -6.20
C GLU A 366 -47.67 7.36 -5.08
N TRP A 367 -46.45 7.74 -5.45
CA TRP A 367 -45.51 8.31 -4.50
C TRP A 367 -45.71 9.82 -4.44
N ILE A 368 -45.51 10.38 -3.26
CA ILE A 368 -45.60 11.79 -2.99
C ILE A 368 -44.18 12.30 -2.81
N LYS A 369 -43.83 13.35 -3.55
CA LYS A 369 -42.50 13.95 -3.46
C LYS A 369 -42.22 14.37 -2.02
N GLY A 370 -41.10 13.87 -1.51
CA GLY A 370 -40.62 14.20 -0.19
C GLY A 370 -40.14 15.63 -0.09
N ARG A 371 -40.07 16.14 1.15
CA ARG A 371 -39.34 17.37 1.49
C ARG A 371 -38.29 17.01 2.53
N PHE A 372 -37.19 16.42 2.08
CA PHE A 372 -35.98 16.19 2.86
C PHE A 372 -34.94 17.26 2.49
N ASP A 373 -34.28 17.81 3.50
CA ASP A 373 -33.12 18.66 3.30
C ASP A 373 -32.08 18.37 4.38
N ILE A 374 -30.94 17.84 3.96
CA ILE A 374 -29.83 17.48 4.85
C ILE A 374 -29.24 18.71 5.57
N THR A 375 -29.46 19.91 5.03
CA THR A 375 -28.98 21.19 5.58
C THR A 375 -29.87 21.71 6.71
N THR A 376 -31.18 21.76 6.50
CA THR A 376 -32.13 22.32 7.46
C THR A 376 -32.71 21.30 8.43
N LEU A 377 -32.38 20.01 8.25
CA LEU A 377 -32.90 18.91 9.07
C LEU A 377 -34.44 18.80 9.01
N HIS A 378 -35.04 19.18 7.88
CA HIS A 378 -36.49 19.19 7.70
C HIS A 378 -37.07 17.77 7.53
N ILE A 379 -38.28 17.55 8.06
CA ILE A 379 -38.85 16.21 8.30
C ILE A 379 -40.16 16.04 7.54
N GLU A 380 -40.07 15.57 6.30
CA GLU A 380 -41.25 15.04 5.61
C GLU A 380 -40.99 13.73 4.87
N GLY A 381 -39.71 13.35 4.71
CA GLY A 381 -39.33 12.03 4.23
C GLY A 381 -39.90 11.69 2.84
N VAL A 382 -39.91 10.41 2.47
CA VAL A 382 -40.54 9.90 1.25
C VAL A 382 -41.87 9.25 1.58
N ARG A 383 -42.92 9.50 0.78
CA ARG A 383 -44.28 9.00 1.05
C ARG A 383 -44.91 8.33 -0.16
N PHE A 384 -45.85 7.44 0.09
CA PHE A 384 -46.60 6.63 -0.86
C PHE A 384 -48.04 6.50 -0.36
N LYS A 385 -49.00 6.40 -1.27
CA LYS A 385 -50.40 6.10 -0.92
C LYS A 385 -51.14 5.52 -2.11
N LYS A 386 -52.29 4.89 -1.86
CA LYS A 386 -53.30 4.71 -2.91
C LYS A 386 -53.94 6.06 -3.27
N LYS A 387 -54.27 6.27 -4.53
CA LYS A 387 -54.99 7.45 -5.04
C LYS A 387 -56.35 7.62 -4.39
N ALA A 388 -56.99 6.52 -3.99
CA ALA A 388 -58.26 6.52 -3.27
C ALA A 388 -58.12 6.98 -1.80
N TRP A 389 -56.93 6.91 -1.21
CA TRP A 389 -56.68 7.33 0.17
C TRP A 389 -56.70 8.85 0.27
N ARG A 390 -57.58 9.36 1.12
CA ARG A 390 -57.75 10.79 1.40
C ARG A 390 -57.04 11.19 2.69
N HIS A 391 -56.96 10.25 3.63
CA HIS A 391 -56.53 10.47 4.99
C HIS A 391 -55.21 9.78 5.31
N PHE A 392 -54.83 8.72 4.60
CA PHE A 392 -53.63 7.92 4.92
C PHE A 392 -52.52 8.02 3.88
N GLU A 393 -51.28 7.97 4.37
CA GLU A 393 -50.03 7.89 3.61
C GLU A 393 -49.09 6.92 4.34
N ILE A 394 -48.20 6.24 3.63
CA ILE A 394 -47.13 5.40 4.21
C ILE A 394 -45.79 5.84 3.66
N GLY A 395 -44.70 5.64 4.38
CA GLY A 395 -43.42 6.12 3.87
C GLY A 395 -42.26 5.95 4.84
N LEU A 396 -41.18 6.66 4.53
CA LEU A 396 -39.94 6.75 5.29
C LEU A 396 -39.75 8.18 5.75
N LEU A 397 -39.67 8.40 7.06
CA LEU A 397 -39.44 9.69 7.70
C LEU A 397 -38.05 9.73 8.34
N SER A 398 -37.49 10.92 8.55
CA SER A 398 -36.22 11.13 9.27
C SER A 398 -36.50 11.40 10.75
N ASP A 399 -35.64 10.92 11.65
CA ASP A 399 -35.67 11.30 13.06
C ASP A 399 -35.12 12.72 13.31
N ARG A 400 -35.51 13.33 14.44
CA ARG A 400 -34.92 14.58 14.95
C ARG A 400 -33.72 14.34 15.87
N PHE A 401 -33.51 13.10 16.29
CA PHE A 401 -32.64 12.82 17.42
C PHE A 401 -31.26 12.39 16.94
N LYS A 402 -30.28 13.26 17.25
CA LYS A 402 -28.82 13.08 17.24
C LYS A 402 -28.28 11.89 16.45
N TYR A 403 -27.46 12.17 15.42
CA TYR A 403 -26.05 11.74 15.42
C TYR A 403 -25.18 12.79 14.71
N GLU A 404 -23.98 13.02 15.24
CA GLU A 404 -23.01 14.01 14.80
C GLU A 404 -22.56 13.77 13.34
N LYS A 405 -22.07 14.83 12.68
CA LYS A 405 -21.26 14.75 11.43
C LYS A 405 -21.82 13.86 10.30
N GLY A 406 -22.98 14.23 9.74
CA GLY A 406 -23.42 13.73 8.42
C GLY A 406 -24.10 12.35 8.39
N ILE A 407 -24.43 11.79 9.55
CA ILE A 407 -25.22 10.56 9.71
C ILE A 407 -26.69 10.95 10.04
N ARG A 408 -27.65 10.27 9.41
CA ARG A 408 -29.11 10.52 9.63
C ARG A 408 -29.89 9.22 9.82
N GLY A 409 -30.81 9.21 10.80
CA GLY A 409 -31.71 8.10 11.04
C GLY A 409 -33.00 8.24 10.26
N PHE A 410 -33.44 7.14 9.65
CA PHE A 410 -34.71 7.07 8.95
C PHE A 410 -35.55 5.91 9.47
N PHE A 411 -36.85 6.12 9.54
CA PHE A 411 -37.80 5.14 10.04
C PHE A 411 -39.07 5.12 9.19
N PRO A 412 -39.71 3.96 9.06
CA PRO A 412 -40.98 3.82 8.36
C PRO A 412 -42.13 4.37 9.18
N ALA A 413 -43.14 4.93 8.51
CA ALA A 413 -44.30 5.51 9.17
C ALA A 413 -45.60 5.30 8.39
N ILE A 414 -46.70 5.17 9.15
CA ILE A 414 -48.07 5.35 8.66
C ILE A 414 -48.53 6.71 9.16
N ILE A 415 -48.89 7.53 8.20
CA ILE A 415 -49.25 8.94 8.34
C ILE A 415 -50.76 9.02 8.16
N SER A 416 -51.47 9.66 9.09
CA SER A 416 -52.92 9.83 9.01
C SER A 416 -53.31 11.28 9.26
N LYS A 417 -54.24 11.83 8.49
CA LYS A 417 -54.75 13.20 8.67
C LYS A 417 -55.87 13.29 9.71
N LYS A 418 -56.37 12.15 10.21
CA LYS A 418 -57.51 12.05 11.14
C LYS A 418 -57.12 11.19 12.33
N LYS A 419 -57.55 11.56 13.54
CA LYS A 419 -57.27 10.78 14.77
C LYS A 419 -57.91 9.39 14.67
N ILE A 420 -57.08 8.34 14.66
CA ILE A 420 -57.53 6.95 14.61
C ILE A 420 -58.02 6.54 16.01
N ARG A 421 -59.17 5.86 16.08
CA ARG A 421 -59.77 5.39 17.35
C ARG A 421 -59.39 3.95 17.72
N LYS A 422 -58.89 3.15 16.78
CA LYS A 422 -58.57 1.72 16.98
C LYS A 422 -57.05 1.52 16.94
N GLU A 423 -56.46 0.92 17.97
CA GLU A 423 -55.04 0.51 17.96
C GLU A 423 -54.79 -0.78 17.16
N GLY A 424 -55.85 -1.38 16.59
CA GLY A 424 -55.83 -2.69 15.93
C GLY A 424 -54.98 -2.81 14.66
N TYR A 425 -54.78 -1.72 13.90
CA TYR A 425 -53.88 -1.67 12.73
C TYR A 425 -52.44 -2.13 13.07
N LEU A 426 -52.06 -1.97 14.35
CA LEU A 426 -50.72 -2.20 14.85
C LEU A 426 -50.50 -3.64 15.31
N ALA A 427 -51.58 -4.34 15.67
CA ALA A 427 -51.53 -5.71 16.17
C ALA A 427 -51.16 -6.70 15.06
N ASN A 428 -51.68 -6.50 13.84
CA ASN A 428 -51.31 -7.30 12.67
C ASN A 428 -49.88 -6.98 12.21
N TYR A 429 -49.48 -5.71 12.27
CA TYR A 429 -48.14 -5.31 11.91
C TYR A 429 -47.07 -5.91 12.84
N TYR A 430 -47.21 -5.82 14.16
CA TYR A 430 -46.27 -6.48 15.09
C TYR A 430 -46.20 -7.98 14.82
N LYS A 431 -47.35 -8.63 14.61
CA LYS A 431 -47.45 -10.07 14.32
C LYS A 431 -46.75 -10.46 13.01
N GLN A 432 -46.81 -9.62 11.98
CA GLN A 432 -46.24 -9.91 10.65
C GLN A 432 -44.77 -9.46 10.51
N THR A 433 -44.32 -8.49 11.30
CA THR A 433 -43.00 -7.86 11.12
C THR A 433 -42.05 -8.04 12.30
N GLY A 434 -42.55 -8.41 13.48
CA GLY A 434 -41.76 -8.53 14.71
C GLY A 434 -41.31 -7.19 15.30
N THR A 435 -41.78 -6.06 14.79
CA THR A 435 -41.33 -4.72 15.22
C THR A 435 -42.37 -4.03 16.08
N VAL A 436 -41.94 -3.43 17.19
CA VAL A 436 -42.81 -2.83 18.20
C VAL A 436 -43.36 -1.49 17.67
N PRO A 437 -44.70 -1.34 17.59
CA PRO A 437 -45.33 -0.06 17.30
C PRO A 437 -44.95 0.99 18.33
N LEU A 438 -44.45 2.14 17.88
CA LEU A 438 -44.23 3.29 18.76
C LEU A 438 -45.10 4.47 18.32
N LYS A 439 -45.59 5.19 19.33
CA LYS A 439 -46.31 6.46 19.16
C LYS A 439 -45.35 7.59 19.49
N ASN A 440 -45.15 8.53 18.56
CA ASN A 440 -44.20 9.61 18.78
C ASN A 440 -44.86 10.66 19.68
N PRO A 441 -44.36 10.90 20.90
CA PRO A 441 -45.00 11.84 21.83
C PRO A 441 -44.87 13.32 21.38
N PHE A 442 -43.97 13.62 20.44
CA PHE A 442 -43.67 14.99 19.98
C PHE A 442 -44.37 15.38 18.67
N LEU A 443 -45.01 14.44 17.96
CA LEU A 443 -45.81 14.72 16.76
C LEU A 443 -47.25 15.09 17.16
N GLN A 444 -47.44 16.27 17.75
CA GLN A 444 -48.70 16.69 18.41
C GLN A 444 -49.82 17.21 17.47
N LYS A 445 -49.62 17.28 16.15
CA LYS A 445 -50.64 17.67 15.14
C LYS A 445 -50.61 16.68 13.98
N PRO A 446 -51.76 16.37 13.34
CA PRO A 446 -52.34 15.03 13.23
C PRO A 446 -51.52 13.99 12.45
N GLN A 447 -50.42 14.35 11.81
CA GLN A 447 -49.89 13.67 10.63
C GLN A 447 -49.29 12.29 10.87
N THR A 448 -48.74 11.95 12.03
CA THR A 448 -48.15 10.61 12.22
C THR A 448 -48.70 9.96 13.46
N GLN A 449 -49.31 8.80 13.29
CA GLN A 449 -49.92 8.07 14.41
C GLN A 449 -49.16 6.79 14.73
N TRP A 450 -48.26 6.38 13.84
CA TRP A 450 -47.51 5.16 13.97
C TRP A 450 -46.16 5.20 13.24
N TYR A 451 -45.12 4.76 13.94
CA TYR A 451 -43.83 4.35 13.38
C TYR A 451 -43.35 3.07 14.08
N ALA A 452 -42.37 2.39 13.51
CA ALA A 452 -41.72 1.23 14.12
C ALA A 452 -40.24 1.52 14.36
N ASP A 453 -39.73 1.13 15.53
CA ASP A 453 -38.29 0.98 15.74
C ASP A 453 -37.83 -0.31 15.06
N PHE A 454 -36.82 -0.20 14.20
CA PHE A 454 -36.21 -1.34 13.53
C PHE A 454 -34.96 -1.77 14.32
N PRO A 455 -34.79 -3.08 14.63
CA PRO A 455 -33.68 -3.55 15.47
C PRO A 455 -32.31 -3.54 14.77
N ASP A 456 -32.24 -3.17 13.48
CA ASP A 456 -31.02 -3.15 12.68
C ASP A 456 -30.40 -1.74 12.70
N GLU A 457 -29.37 -1.54 13.53
CA GLU A 457 -28.71 -0.24 13.76
C GLU A 457 -28.23 0.42 12.45
N CYS A 458 -27.94 -0.36 11.41
CA CYS A 458 -27.48 0.16 10.12
C CYS A 458 -28.50 0.97 9.32
N PHE A 459 -29.77 0.95 9.72
CA PHE A 459 -30.80 1.76 9.11
C PHE A 459 -31.05 3.09 9.85
N MET A 460 -30.60 3.19 11.11
CA MET A 460 -30.63 4.42 11.91
C MET A 460 -29.48 5.38 11.59
N ALA A 461 -28.55 4.99 10.71
CA ALA A 461 -27.36 5.77 10.40
C ALA A 461 -27.01 5.75 8.91
N TRP A 462 -27.60 6.65 8.12
CA TRP A 462 -27.28 6.79 6.71
C TRP A 462 -26.02 7.65 6.50
N GLY A 463 -24.97 7.02 5.98
CA GLY A 463 -23.70 7.63 5.57
C GLY A 463 -23.36 7.31 4.11
N TYR A 464 -22.08 7.39 3.75
CA TYR A 464 -21.62 7.23 2.36
C TYR A 464 -22.13 5.94 1.68
N GLU A 465 -22.07 4.80 2.36
CA GLU A 465 -22.50 3.52 1.78
C GLU A 465 -24.00 3.48 1.49
N GLN A 466 -24.84 4.07 2.35
CA GLN A 466 -26.28 4.17 2.12
C GLN A 466 -26.60 5.10 0.95
N TRP A 467 -25.95 6.27 0.88
CA TRP A 467 -26.11 7.22 -0.24
C TRP A 467 -25.69 6.58 -1.57
N LYS A 468 -24.54 5.91 -1.60
CA LYS A 468 -24.02 5.17 -2.76
C LYS A 468 -24.93 4.01 -3.19
N GLY A 469 -25.64 3.41 -2.23
CA GLY A 469 -26.61 2.34 -2.49
C GLY A 469 -27.93 2.81 -3.09
N ILE A 470 -28.17 4.11 -3.23
CA ILE A 470 -29.36 4.67 -3.92
C ILE A 470 -29.09 4.70 -5.43
N ARG A 471 -29.27 3.54 -6.07
CA ARG A 471 -29.11 3.33 -7.51
C ARG A 471 -29.93 2.10 -7.93
N PRO A 472 -30.21 1.89 -9.23
CA PRO A 472 -30.88 0.68 -9.69
C PRO A 472 -30.23 -0.58 -9.09
N GLU A 473 -31.04 -1.44 -8.49
CA GLU A 473 -30.60 -2.70 -7.83
C GLU A 473 -29.61 -2.51 -6.66
N GLY A 474 -29.40 -1.27 -6.20
CA GLY A 474 -28.54 -0.97 -5.06
C GLY A 474 -29.10 -1.49 -3.74
N ALA A 475 -28.19 -1.78 -2.79
CA ALA A 475 -28.54 -2.38 -1.51
C ALA A 475 -29.57 -1.54 -0.72
N THR A 476 -29.41 -0.21 -0.71
CA THR A 476 -30.35 0.70 -0.04
C THR A 476 -31.75 0.63 -0.65
N VAL A 477 -31.86 0.62 -1.98
CA VAL A 477 -33.16 0.52 -2.67
C VAL A 477 -33.84 -0.81 -2.36
N THR A 478 -33.11 -1.92 -2.51
CA THR A 478 -33.64 -3.26 -2.26
C THR A 478 -34.17 -3.39 -0.85
N TYR A 479 -33.37 -2.97 0.13
CA TYR A 479 -33.75 -3.03 1.54
C TYR A 479 -35.00 -2.18 1.85
N VAL A 480 -35.02 -0.92 1.37
CA VAL A 480 -36.16 -0.03 1.57
C VAL A 480 -37.44 -0.59 0.93
N ALA A 481 -37.35 -1.17 -0.28
CA ALA A 481 -38.50 -1.77 -0.95
C ALA A 481 -39.00 -3.01 -0.22
N ASP A 482 -38.12 -3.92 0.18
CA ASP A 482 -38.49 -5.13 0.94
C ASP A 482 -39.12 -4.78 2.28
N PHE A 483 -38.62 -3.72 2.92
CA PHE A 483 -39.23 -3.21 4.13
C PHE A 483 -40.64 -2.66 3.88
N LEU A 484 -40.80 -1.72 2.93
CA LEU A 484 -42.11 -1.14 2.63
C LEU A 484 -43.12 -2.20 2.19
N LYS A 485 -42.67 -3.25 1.51
CA LYS A 485 -43.47 -4.42 1.17
C LYS A 485 -44.07 -5.12 2.38
N LYS A 486 -43.29 -5.30 3.45
CA LYS A 486 -43.80 -5.86 4.73
C LYS A 486 -44.84 -4.93 5.35
N LEU A 487 -44.55 -3.63 5.37
CA LEU A 487 -45.47 -2.62 5.90
C LEU A 487 -46.80 -2.60 5.13
N ILE A 488 -46.75 -2.52 3.80
CA ILE A 488 -47.92 -2.50 2.91
C ILE A 488 -48.79 -3.72 3.18
N ARG A 489 -48.22 -4.92 3.16
CA ARG A 489 -48.96 -6.17 3.40
C ARG A 489 -49.63 -6.24 4.77
N ALA A 490 -49.03 -5.60 5.77
CA ALA A 490 -49.54 -5.63 7.13
C ALA A 490 -50.65 -4.64 7.42
N CYS A 491 -50.74 -3.52 6.69
CA CYS A 491 -51.64 -2.41 7.05
C CYS A 491 -52.63 -2.00 5.96
N VAL A 492 -52.42 -2.35 4.68
CA VAL A 492 -53.23 -1.82 3.56
C VAL A 492 -54.71 -2.16 3.70
N ASP A 493 -55.05 -3.41 4.01
CA ASP A 493 -56.46 -3.83 4.10
C ASP A 493 -57.19 -3.11 5.23
N ASP A 494 -56.51 -2.92 6.37
CA ASP A 494 -57.06 -2.19 7.50
C ASP A 494 -57.21 -0.69 7.15
N ILE A 495 -56.23 -0.09 6.48
CA ILE A 495 -56.31 1.31 6.00
C ILE A 495 -57.46 1.48 5.02
N ASP A 496 -57.67 0.54 4.08
CA ASP A 496 -58.77 0.57 3.12
C ASP A 496 -60.13 0.55 3.83
N GLN A 497 -60.32 -0.33 4.81
CA GLN A 497 -61.54 -0.40 5.61
C GLN A 497 -61.81 0.92 6.36
N GLU A 498 -60.77 1.53 6.91
CA GLU A 498 -60.88 2.79 7.65
C GLU A 498 -61.16 3.98 6.74
N GLU A 499 -60.54 4.04 5.56
CA GLU A 499 -60.86 5.04 4.55
C GLU A 499 -62.33 4.96 4.11
N GLU A 500 -62.89 3.76 3.92
CA GLU A 500 -64.32 3.58 3.64
C GLU A 500 -65.21 4.00 4.83
N ARG A 501 -64.84 3.63 6.06
CA ARG A 501 -65.57 4.07 7.27
C ARG A 501 -65.58 5.59 7.39
N LEU A 502 -64.45 6.25 7.10
CA LEU A 502 -64.33 7.70 7.16
C LEU A 502 -65.10 8.41 6.03
N LYS A 503 -65.25 7.78 4.86
CA LYS A 503 -66.13 8.28 3.79
C LYS A 503 -67.60 8.26 4.19
N GLY A 504 -68.05 7.26 4.97
CA GLY A 504 -69.44 7.15 5.44
C GLY A 504 -69.81 8.06 6.63
N LEU A 505 -68.87 8.83 7.18
CA LEU A 505 -69.05 9.71 8.33
C LEU A 505 -68.95 11.20 8.02
N GLY A 506 -68.60 11.56 6.79
CA GLY A 506 -68.61 12.93 6.28
C GLY A 506 -69.79 13.12 5.34
#